data_AF-A0A349JH63-F1
#
_entry.id   AF-A0A349JH63-F1
#
_cell.length_a   1.000
_cell.length_b   1.000
_cell.length_c   1.000
_cell.angle_alpha   90.00
_cell.angle_beta   90.00
_cell.angle_gamma   90.00
#
_symmetry.space_group_name_H-M   'P 1'
#
loop_
_entity.id
_entity.type
_entity.pdbx_description
1 polymer ?
#
loop_
_entity_poly.entity_id
_entity_poly.type
_entity_poly.pdbx_seq_one_letter_code
_entity_poly.pdbx_strand_id
1 'polypeptide(L)'
;MNIDSKNLVDSSVDLESFNFAGHTLKYFYHRGNCGFPPEPRTERTVEMSIVDKWLSLAGENVWEIGAVSCNYWRPIRVEKIIDPYDKHPSVTDKLSIMNVELKGRKVLSVSTIEHIGKFPQPGNEETPDTVLKALDKFFDESPCFLITYPPMYNLILDNRVFNGSLPGDVKIRFIVRQPDQTWQEVFNPEEAKRPYGKTRRSDGSSAGSDAIVLLERGNLL
;
A
#
# COMPACT_ATOMS: atom_id res chain seq x y z
N MET A 1 6.72 -7.76 -28.76
CA MET A 1 5.60 -8.71 -28.86
C MET A 1 5.99 -9.97 -28.10
N ASN A 2 5.46 -10.11 -26.88
CA ASN A 2 5.23 -11.35 -26.13
C ASN A 2 4.77 -10.91 -24.73
N ILE A 3 3.46 -10.69 -24.63
CA ILE A 3 2.78 -10.57 -23.35
C ILE A 3 2.79 -11.98 -22.76
N ASP A 4 3.37 -12.12 -21.58
CA ASP A 4 3.46 -13.40 -20.89
C ASP A 4 2.04 -13.87 -20.55
N SER A 5 1.51 -14.76 -21.38
CA SER A 5 0.09 -15.17 -21.43
C SER A 5 -0.34 -16.08 -20.28
N LYS A 6 0.46 -16.17 -19.20
CA LYS A 6 0.21 -17.03 -18.05
C LYS A 6 -0.34 -16.31 -16.81
N ASN A 7 -0.49 -14.99 -16.86
CA ASN A 7 -0.89 -14.18 -15.69
C ASN A 7 -2.17 -13.34 -15.87
N LEU A 8 -2.89 -13.52 -16.97
CA LEU A 8 -4.18 -12.85 -17.17
C LEU A 8 -5.30 -13.87 -16.99
N VAL A 9 -6.19 -13.59 -16.05
CA VAL A 9 -7.54 -14.15 -16.07
C VAL A 9 -8.14 -13.79 -17.43
N ASP A 10 -8.69 -14.79 -18.11
CA ASP A 10 -9.26 -14.73 -19.45
C ASP A 10 -10.03 -13.42 -19.72
N SER A 11 -9.78 -12.80 -20.87
CA SER A 11 -10.19 -11.44 -21.24
C SER A 11 -11.69 -11.26 -21.52
N SER A 12 -12.55 -12.14 -20.98
CA SER A 12 -14.00 -12.15 -21.17
C SER A 12 -14.80 -11.84 -19.90
N VAL A 13 -14.14 -11.61 -18.77
CA VAL A 13 -14.81 -11.19 -17.53
C VAL A 13 -14.83 -9.66 -17.47
N ASP A 14 -16.02 -9.06 -17.46
CA ASP A 14 -16.18 -7.67 -17.05
C ASP A 14 -15.65 -7.54 -15.62
N LEU A 15 -14.41 -7.05 -15.50
CA LEU A 15 -13.79 -6.90 -14.21
C LEU A 15 -14.57 -5.84 -13.43
N GLU A 16 -15.16 -6.29 -12.32
CA GLU A 16 -15.85 -5.46 -11.35
C GLU A 16 -15.00 -4.23 -10.97
N SER A 17 -15.69 -3.16 -10.57
CA SER A 17 -15.07 -1.88 -10.24
C SER A 17 -15.54 -1.37 -8.87
N PHE A 18 -14.81 -0.39 -8.37
CA PHE A 18 -15.15 0.36 -7.16
C PHE A 18 -14.89 1.85 -7.40
N ASN A 19 -15.52 2.70 -6.60
CA ASN A 19 -15.29 4.14 -6.64
C ASN A 19 -14.34 4.55 -5.52
N PHE A 20 -13.34 5.36 -5.85
CA PHE A 20 -12.38 5.92 -4.91
C PHE A 20 -11.85 7.26 -5.41
N ALA A 21 -11.85 8.28 -4.54
CA ALA A 21 -11.39 9.63 -4.85
C ALA A 21 -12.05 10.23 -6.11
N GLY A 22 -13.32 9.90 -6.37
CA GLY A 22 -14.05 10.35 -7.57
C GLY A 22 -13.67 9.61 -8.86
N HIS A 23 -12.85 8.56 -8.78
CA HIS A 23 -12.51 7.69 -9.89
C HIS A 23 -13.20 6.33 -9.78
N THR A 24 -13.68 5.81 -10.90
CA THR A 24 -14.09 4.39 -11.02
C THR A 24 -12.87 3.56 -11.42
N LEU A 25 -12.43 2.68 -10.52
CA LEU A 25 -11.24 1.85 -10.67
C LEU A 25 -11.64 0.38 -10.79
N LYS A 26 -11.00 -0.35 -11.72
CA LYS A 26 -11.19 -1.80 -11.83
C LYS A 26 -10.40 -2.50 -10.73
N TYR A 27 -10.95 -3.56 -10.14
CA TYR A 27 -10.21 -4.39 -9.19
C TYR A 27 -8.96 -5.01 -9.83
N PHE A 28 -7.85 -5.04 -9.09
CA PHE A 28 -6.58 -5.60 -9.53
C PHE A 28 -6.46 -7.08 -9.11
N TYR A 29 -6.87 -7.98 -10.00
CA TYR A 29 -6.77 -9.42 -9.78
C TYR A 29 -5.40 -9.96 -10.19
N HIS A 30 -4.69 -10.58 -9.25
CA HIS A 30 -3.40 -11.22 -9.49
C HIS A 30 -3.29 -12.52 -8.68
N ARG A 31 -2.50 -13.49 -9.13
CA ARG A 31 -2.33 -14.73 -8.35
C ARG A 31 -1.65 -14.48 -7.00
N GLY A 32 -0.74 -13.50 -6.95
CA GLY A 32 0.00 -13.14 -5.75
C GLY A 32 -0.84 -12.52 -4.63
N ASN A 33 -2.04 -11.99 -4.93
CA ASN A 33 -2.95 -11.47 -3.91
C ASN A 33 -4.21 -12.31 -3.72
N CYS A 34 -4.74 -12.91 -4.79
CA CYS A 34 -5.98 -13.68 -4.74
C CYS A 34 -5.76 -15.19 -4.57
N GLY A 35 -4.54 -15.72 -4.67
CA GLY A 35 -4.30 -17.16 -4.61
C GLY A 35 -4.80 -17.91 -5.86
N PHE A 36 -5.04 -19.23 -5.73
CA PHE A 36 -5.61 -20.07 -6.78
C PHE A 36 -6.50 -21.18 -6.18
N PRO A 37 -7.81 -21.29 -6.54
CA PRO A 37 -8.56 -20.35 -7.39
C PRO A 37 -8.61 -18.95 -6.73
N PRO A 38 -8.71 -17.87 -7.51
CA PRO A 38 -8.63 -16.52 -6.95
C PRO A 38 -9.79 -16.26 -5.99
N GLU A 39 -9.49 -16.03 -4.71
CA GLU A 39 -10.44 -15.43 -3.77
C GLU A 39 -10.65 -13.96 -4.16
N PRO A 40 -11.90 -13.55 -4.45
CA PRO A 40 -12.15 -12.18 -4.87
C PRO A 40 -11.82 -11.19 -3.74
N ARG A 41 -11.09 -10.13 -4.10
CA ARG A 41 -11.10 -8.82 -3.44
C ARG A 41 -10.38 -8.73 -2.07
N THR A 42 -9.13 -9.20 -1.98
CA THR A 42 -8.24 -8.85 -0.85
C THR A 42 -7.96 -7.34 -0.78
N GLU A 43 -7.36 -6.85 0.33
CA GLU A 43 -6.90 -5.46 0.44
C GLU A 43 -5.97 -5.08 -0.72
N ARG A 44 -5.07 -6.00 -1.09
CA ARG A 44 -4.14 -5.79 -2.18
C ARG A 44 -4.83 -5.62 -3.54
N THR A 45 -6.03 -6.20 -3.71
CA THR A 45 -6.83 -6.05 -4.95
C THR A 45 -7.25 -4.60 -5.18
N VAL A 46 -7.48 -3.82 -4.13
CA VAL A 46 -7.81 -2.39 -4.26
C VAL A 46 -6.59 -1.49 -4.11
N GLU A 47 -5.63 -1.82 -3.25
CA GLU A 47 -4.38 -1.05 -3.13
C GLU A 47 -3.68 -0.97 -4.48
N MET A 48 -3.49 -2.10 -5.17
CA MET A 48 -2.78 -2.11 -6.44
C MET A 48 -3.53 -1.37 -7.55
N SER A 49 -4.87 -1.34 -7.52
CA SER A 49 -5.68 -0.50 -8.43
C SER A 49 -5.47 1.00 -8.18
N ILE A 50 -5.42 1.41 -6.91
CA ILE A 50 -5.18 2.81 -6.54
C ILE A 50 -3.74 3.21 -6.88
N VAL A 51 -2.77 2.34 -6.59
CA VAL A 51 -1.36 2.56 -6.94
C VAL A 51 -1.16 2.60 -8.45
N ASP A 52 -1.84 1.74 -9.23
CA ASP A 52 -1.83 1.78 -10.70
C ASP A 52 -2.23 3.16 -11.23
N LYS A 53 -3.36 3.67 -10.72
CA LYS A 53 -3.90 4.99 -11.05
C LYS A 53 -2.93 6.10 -10.62
N TRP A 54 -2.45 6.07 -9.38
CA TRP A 54 -1.51 7.08 -8.87
C TRP A 54 -0.21 7.11 -9.68
N LEU A 55 0.40 5.96 -9.99
CA LEU A 55 1.60 5.88 -10.82
C LEU A 55 1.38 6.43 -12.24
N SER A 56 0.19 6.23 -12.82
CA SER A 56 -0.14 6.78 -14.14
C SER A 56 -0.17 8.31 -14.15
N LEU A 57 -0.45 8.93 -13.01
CA LEU A 57 -0.53 10.38 -12.82
C LEU A 57 0.80 10.96 -12.34
N ALA A 58 1.52 10.22 -11.50
CA ALA A 58 2.83 10.59 -11.00
C ALA A 58 3.87 10.63 -12.13
N GLY A 59 3.75 9.77 -13.13
CA GLY A 59 4.71 9.68 -14.23
C GLY A 59 6.04 9.09 -13.76
N GLU A 60 7.15 9.68 -14.21
CA GLU A 60 8.49 9.17 -13.92
C GLU A 60 9.06 9.67 -12.57
N ASN A 61 10.18 9.06 -12.17
CA ASN A 61 10.99 9.38 -10.98
C ASN A 61 10.27 9.11 -9.65
N VAL A 62 9.54 8.00 -9.59
CA VAL A 62 8.92 7.49 -8.36
C VAL A 62 9.88 6.51 -7.68
N TRP A 63 10.09 6.70 -6.39
CA TRP A 63 10.79 5.74 -5.53
C TRP A 63 9.79 4.97 -4.67
N GLU A 64 9.91 3.65 -4.60
CA GLU A 64 9.16 2.83 -3.67
C GLU A 64 9.97 2.59 -2.40
N ILE A 65 9.38 2.89 -1.24
CA ILE A 65 9.84 2.43 0.06
C ILE A 65 9.06 1.16 0.39
N GLY A 66 9.79 0.05 0.55
CA GLY A 66 9.23 -1.29 0.50
C GLY A 66 9.40 -1.94 -0.87
N ALA A 67 9.03 -3.20 -0.96
CA ALA A 67 9.20 -4.03 -2.17
C ALA A 67 7.91 -4.76 -2.55
N VAL A 68 6.78 -4.05 -2.60
CA VAL A 68 5.48 -4.65 -2.89
C VAL A 68 5.21 -4.66 -4.38
N SER A 69 5.36 -3.53 -5.07
CA SER A 69 4.92 -3.38 -6.46
C SER A 69 5.65 -4.33 -7.43
N CYS A 70 6.90 -4.67 -7.11
CA CYS A 70 7.69 -5.63 -7.86
C CYS A 70 7.18 -7.08 -7.79
N ASN A 71 6.19 -7.39 -6.96
CA ASN A 71 5.54 -8.70 -7.00
C ASN A 71 4.38 -8.77 -8.01
N TYR A 72 4.00 -7.65 -8.63
CA TYR A 72 2.78 -7.55 -9.45
C TYR A 72 3.03 -7.07 -10.88
N TRP A 73 3.98 -6.16 -11.12
CA TRP A 73 4.17 -5.59 -12.45
C TRP A 73 5.48 -6.00 -13.12
N ARG A 74 5.39 -6.39 -14.39
CA ARG A 74 6.52 -6.52 -15.32
C ARG A 74 6.14 -5.82 -16.63
N PRO A 75 6.89 -4.80 -17.09
CA PRO A 75 8.10 -4.21 -16.48
C PRO A 75 7.81 -3.48 -15.14
N ILE A 76 8.88 -3.25 -14.36
CA ILE A 76 8.81 -2.42 -13.14
C ILE A 76 8.45 -0.98 -13.53
N ARG A 77 7.63 -0.31 -12.71
CA ARG A 77 7.06 1.01 -12.98
C ARG A 77 7.59 2.14 -12.10
N VAL A 78 8.45 1.81 -11.15
CA VAL A 78 9.15 2.75 -10.27
C VAL A 78 10.64 2.77 -10.63
N GLU A 79 11.31 3.89 -10.37
CA GLU A 79 12.74 4.07 -10.66
C GLU A 79 13.62 3.30 -9.67
N LYS A 80 13.22 3.32 -8.40
CA LYS A 80 13.93 2.66 -7.29
C LYS A 80 12.96 1.91 -6.39
N ILE A 81 13.46 0.82 -5.83
CA ILE A 81 12.77 0.01 -4.82
C ILE A 81 13.74 -0.15 -3.67
N ILE A 82 13.38 0.40 -2.52
CA ILE A 82 14.26 0.51 -1.37
C ILE A 82 13.65 -0.27 -0.22
N ASP A 83 14.28 -1.38 0.12
CA ASP A 83 13.83 -2.24 1.20
C ASP A 83 15.04 -2.92 1.88
N PRO A 84 15.22 -2.78 3.20
CA PRO A 84 16.38 -3.33 3.90
C PRO A 84 16.42 -4.87 3.92
N TYR A 85 15.30 -5.56 3.70
CA TYR A 85 15.15 -7.00 3.98
C TYR A 85 14.72 -7.84 2.77
N ASP A 86 13.96 -7.28 1.84
CA ASP A 86 13.27 -8.06 0.80
C ASP A 86 14.22 -8.61 -0.28
N LYS A 87 14.32 -9.93 -0.44
CA LYS A 87 15.32 -10.52 -1.33
C LYS A 87 14.96 -10.45 -2.82
N HIS A 88 13.88 -9.79 -3.19
CA HIS A 88 13.43 -9.71 -4.56
C HIS A 88 14.49 -9.02 -5.46
N PRO A 89 14.82 -9.59 -6.64
CA PRO A 89 15.94 -9.13 -7.47
C PRO A 89 15.76 -7.71 -8.06
N SER A 90 14.55 -7.17 -8.01
CA SER A 90 14.26 -5.78 -8.43
C SER A 90 14.48 -4.74 -7.34
N VAL A 91 14.78 -5.15 -6.10
CA VAL A 91 15.14 -4.20 -5.03
C VAL A 91 16.49 -3.57 -5.40
N THR A 92 16.51 -2.24 -5.54
CA THR A 92 17.68 -1.49 -5.98
C THR A 92 18.61 -1.17 -4.82
N ASP A 93 18.05 -0.89 -3.64
CA ASP A 93 18.82 -0.43 -2.48
C ASP A 93 18.38 -1.16 -1.19
N LYS A 94 19.37 -1.66 -0.45
CA LYS A 94 19.21 -2.37 0.83
C LYS A 94 19.37 -1.44 2.02
N LEU A 95 18.44 -0.48 2.14
CA LEU A 95 18.52 0.59 3.13
C LEU A 95 17.20 0.70 3.90
N SER A 96 17.30 1.00 5.21
CA SER A 96 16.15 1.53 5.96
C SER A 96 15.80 2.92 5.43
N ILE A 97 14.51 3.28 5.44
CA ILE A 97 14.03 4.63 5.07
C ILE A 97 14.77 5.73 5.83
N MET A 98 15.22 5.46 7.06
CA MET A 98 15.96 6.43 7.87
C MET A 98 17.30 6.86 7.22
N ASN A 99 17.83 6.04 6.32
CA ASN A 99 19.10 6.28 5.62
C ASN A 99 18.90 6.71 4.15
N VAL A 100 17.68 7.08 3.76
CA VAL A 100 17.32 7.51 2.39
C VAL A 100 17.02 9.00 2.39
N GLU A 101 17.48 9.77 1.42
CA GLU A 101 17.08 11.18 1.25
C GLU A 101 15.85 11.26 0.33
N LEU A 102 14.69 11.68 0.85
CA LEU A 102 13.45 11.76 0.08
C LEU A 102 13.22 13.15 -0.54
N LYS A 103 14.07 14.13 -0.25
CA LYS A 103 13.89 15.51 -0.68
C LYS A 103 13.69 15.64 -2.18
N GLY A 104 12.54 16.20 -2.55
CA GLY A 104 12.17 16.44 -3.96
C GLY A 104 11.77 15.19 -4.75
N ARG A 105 11.58 14.05 -4.09
CA ARG A 105 11.20 12.78 -4.73
C ARG A 105 9.70 12.52 -4.65
N LYS A 106 9.17 11.83 -5.65
CA LYS A 106 7.82 11.23 -5.56
C LYS A 106 7.97 9.86 -4.90
N VAL A 107 7.21 9.60 -3.86
CA VAL A 107 7.42 8.38 -3.05
C VAL A 107 6.16 7.54 -2.96
N LEU A 108 6.31 6.24 -3.19
CA LEU A 108 5.28 5.24 -3.01
C LEU A 108 5.64 4.35 -1.81
N SER A 109 4.69 4.05 -0.94
CA SER A 109 4.84 3.03 0.10
C SER A 109 3.54 2.24 0.22
N VAL A 110 3.58 0.96 -0.14
CA VAL A 110 2.39 0.10 -0.16
C VAL A 110 2.55 -0.98 0.90
N SER A 111 1.66 -1.00 1.90
CA SER A 111 1.67 -1.93 3.05
C SER A 111 3.08 -2.30 3.53
N THR A 112 3.84 -1.27 3.87
CA THR A 112 5.25 -1.39 4.31
C THR A 112 5.46 -0.62 5.60
N ILE A 113 5.02 0.64 5.67
CA ILE A 113 5.28 1.53 6.79
C ILE A 113 4.78 0.97 8.14
N GLU A 114 3.68 0.21 8.14
CA GLU A 114 3.13 -0.43 9.34
C GLU A 114 4.06 -1.49 9.94
N HIS A 115 5.02 -2.01 9.19
CA HIS A 115 5.99 -2.99 9.68
C HIS A 115 7.20 -2.37 10.39
N ILE A 116 7.46 -1.07 10.16
CA ILE A 116 8.62 -0.36 10.73
C ILE A 116 8.55 -0.38 12.27
N GLY A 117 9.64 -0.77 12.92
CA GLY A 117 9.74 -0.82 14.38
C GLY A 117 8.98 -1.96 15.08
N LYS A 118 8.25 -2.80 14.33
CA LYS A 118 7.47 -3.92 14.91
C LYS A 118 8.26 -5.22 15.03
N PHE A 119 9.15 -5.50 14.07
CA PHE A 119 9.96 -6.71 14.05
C PHE A 119 11.44 -6.33 13.89
N PRO A 120 12.12 -5.95 14.98
CA PRO A 120 13.54 -5.66 14.92
C PRO A 120 14.27 -6.91 14.44
N GLN A 121 14.97 -6.79 13.31
CA GLN A 121 15.87 -7.84 12.83
C GLN A 121 17.23 -7.71 13.53
N PRO A 122 18.01 -8.79 13.67
CA PRO A 122 19.36 -8.72 14.21
C PRO A 122 20.20 -7.66 13.46
N GLY A 123 20.76 -6.70 14.20
CA GLY A 123 21.52 -5.57 13.64
C GLY A 123 20.68 -4.35 13.25
N ASN A 124 19.38 -4.36 13.53
CA ASN A 124 18.50 -3.20 13.36
C ASN A 124 18.34 -2.44 14.69
N GLU A 125 18.50 -1.12 14.65
CA GLU A 125 18.27 -0.21 15.79
C GLU A 125 16.85 0.38 15.80
N GLU A 126 15.95 -0.08 14.91
CA GLU A 126 14.57 0.38 14.90
C GLU A 126 13.85 0.07 16.21
N THR A 127 13.25 1.11 16.78
CA THR A 127 12.36 1.03 17.91
C THR A 127 10.91 1.15 17.43
N PRO A 128 9.92 0.83 18.29
CA PRO A 128 8.52 1.06 17.95
C PRO A 128 8.22 2.51 17.50
N ASP A 129 8.97 3.50 17.99
CA ASP A 129 8.83 4.91 17.61
C ASP A 129 9.43 5.24 16.23
N THR A 130 10.24 4.36 15.64
CA THR A 130 10.83 4.63 14.32
C THR A 130 9.76 4.79 13.24
N VAL A 131 8.58 4.19 13.39
CA VAL A 131 7.47 4.41 12.45
C VAL A 131 7.02 5.87 12.41
N LEU A 132 7.05 6.58 13.54
CA LEU A 132 6.70 7.99 13.61
C LEU A 132 7.75 8.84 12.90
N LYS A 133 9.04 8.53 13.10
CA LYS A 133 10.14 9.21 12.41
C LYS A 133 10.10 8.97 10.90
N ALA A 134 9.77 7.75 10.48
CA ALA A 134 9.60 7.43 9.08
C ALA A 134 8.44 8.25 8.48
N LEU A 135 7.30 8.34 9.17
CA LEU A 135 6.16 9.12 8.72
C LEU A 135 6.49 10.63 8.65
N ASP A 136 7.13 11.19 9.67
CA ASP A 136 7.56 12.59 9.67
C ASP A 136 8.54 12.87 8.52
N LYS A 137 9.41 11.91 8.18
CA LYS A 137 10.31 12.02 7.02
C LYS A 137 9.56 12.11 5.68
N PHE A 138 8.49 11.33 5.49
CA PHE A 138 7.61 11.53 4.31
C PHE A 138 7.02 12.94 4.31
N PHE A 139 6.57 13.43 5.46
CA PHE A 139 5.95 14.74 5.60
C PHE A 139 6.92 15.92 5.45
N ASP A 140 8.20 15.74 5.79
CA ASP A 140 9.18 16.83 5.78
C ASP A 140 9.95 16.91 4.45
N GLU A 141 10.21 15.76 3.82
CA GLU A 141 11.13 15.70 2.68
C GLU A 141 10.40 15.48 1.35
N SER A 142 9.32 14.70 1.33
CA SER A 142 8.66 14.34 0.07
C SER A 142 7.57 15.37 -0.30
N PRO A 143 7.69 16.07 -1.45
CA PRO A 143 6.64 16.96 -1.94
C PRO A 143 5.43 16.20 -2.47
N CYS A 144 5.55 14.90 -2.75
CA CYS A 144 4.48 14.10 -3.32
C CYS A 144 4.64 12.63 -2.93
N PHE A 145 3.62 12.07 -2.29
CA PHE A 145 3.65 10.65 -1.93
C PHE A 145 2.27 10.01 -1.95
N LEU A 146 2.28 8.69 -2.07
CA LEU A 146 1.16 7.82 -1.73
C LEU A 146 1.65 6.76 -0.74
N ILE A 147 1.03 6.72 0.43
CA ILE A 147 1.22 5.68 1.43
C ILE A 147 -0.10 4.93 1.57
N THR A 148 -0.09 3.62 1.43
CA THR A 148 -1.22 2.76 1.78
C THR A 148 -0.80 1.76 2.83
N TYR A 149 -1.68 1.48 3.80
CA TYR A 149 -1.43 0.41 4.76
C TYR A 149 -2.74 -0.08 5.39
N PRO A 150 -2.80 -1.34 5.84
CA PRO A 150 -3.89 -1.84 6.65
C PRO A 150 -3.81 -1.26 8.08
N PRO A 151 -4.89 -0.65 8.60
CA PRO A 151 -4.92 -0.16 9.96
C PRO A 151 -4.94 -1.29 10.98
N MET A 152 -4.71 -0.96 12.25
CA MET A 152 -4.72 -1.88 13.40
C MET A 152 -3.58 -2.91 13.39
N TYR A 153 -2.63 -2.80 12.46
CA TYR A 153 -1.40 -3.58 12.49
C TYR A 153 -0.33 -2.94 13.37
N ASN A 154 -0.21 -1.61 13.33
CA ASN A 154 0.77 -0.84 14.09
C ASN A 154 0.07 0.29 14.83
N LEU A 155 -0.28 0.03 16.09
CA LEU A 155 -1.10 0.95 16.88
C LEU A 155 -0.43 2.32 17.12
N ILE A 156 0.90 2.40 17.03
CA ILE A 156 1.63 3.66 17.15
C ILE A 156 1.38 4.52 15.90
N LEU A 157 1.52 3.93 14.71
CA LEU A 157 1.17 4.57 13.44
C LEU A 157 -0.32 4.93 13.41
N ASP A 158 -1.19 4.00 13.78
CA ASP A 158 -2.63 4.22 13.81
C ASP A 158 -2.98 5.40 14.72
N ASN A 159 -2.44 5.47 15.94
CA ASN A 159 -2.71 6.58 16.84
C ASN A 159 -2.25 7.92 16.24
N ARG A 160 -1.10 7.96 15.57
CA ARG A 160 -0.60 9.16 14.89
C ARG A 160 -1.53 9.62 13.77
N VAL A 161 -2.08 8.68 13.00
CA VAL A 161 -2.89 8.96 11.81
C VAL A 161 -4.36 9.23 12.14
N PHE A 162 -4.96 8.48 13.07
CA PHE A 162 -6.37 8.62 13.45
C PHE A 162 -6.62 9.71 14.49
N ASN A 163 -5.66 9.95 15.40
CA ASN A 163 -5.86 10.85 16.54
C ASN A 163 -4.89 12.04 16.56
N GLY A 164 -3.88 12.05 15.69
CA GLY A 164 -2.89 13.12 15.59
C GLY A 164 -3.23 14.17 14.53
N SER A 165 -2.48 15.27 14.53
CA SER A 165 -2.57 16.29 13.49
C SER A 165 -1.63 15.99 12.34
N LEU A 166 -2.17 15.78 11.14
CA LEU A 166 -1.39 15.68 9.92
C LEU A 166 -1.08 17.09 9.37
N PRO A 167 -0.02 17.26 8.57
CA PRO A 167 0.19 18.50 7.83
C PRO A 167 -1.03 18.84 6.97
N GLY A 168 -1.36 20.13 6.84
CA GLY A 168 -2.60 20.57 6.16
C GLY A 168 -2.67 20.27 4.67
N ASP A 169 -1.54 19.89 4.06
CA ASP A 169 -1.42 19.49 2.66
C ASP A 169 -1.44 17.97 2.44
N VAL A 170 -1.57 17.19 3.52
CA VAL A 170 -1.69 15.74 3.48
C VAL A 170 -3.17 15.35 3.56
N LYS A 171 -3.64 14.63 2.55
CA LYS A 171 -4.99 14.04 2.51
C LYS A 171 -4.95 12.66 3.15
N ILE A 172 -5.97 12.37 3.95
CA ILE A 172 -6.26 11.03 4.46
C ILE A 172 -7.53 10.51 3.82
N ARG A 173 -7.51 9.25 3.39
CA ARG A 173 -8.67 8.54 2.84
C ARG A 173 -8.74 7.14 3.41
N PHE A 174 -9.94 6.58 3.39
CA PHE A 174 -10.18 5.24 3.88
C PHE A 174 -10.98 4.48 2.85
N ILE A 175 -10.62 3.22 2.63
CA ILE A 175 -11.43 2.29 1.85
C ILE A 175 -11.65 1.04 2.68
N VAL A 176 -12.89 0.58 2.70
CA VAL A 176 -13.36 -0.44 3.63
C VAL A 176 -14.14 -1.50 2.89
N ARG A 177 -13.89 -2.76 3.24
CA ARG A 177 -14.58 -3.92 2.67
C ARG A 177 -15.98 -4.03 3.26
N GLN A 178 -16.98 -4.18 2.42
CA GLN A 178 -18.37 -4.36 2.79
C GLN A 178 -18.71 -5.85 2.98
N PRO A 179 -19.83 -6.18 3.63
CA PRO A 179 -20.25 -7.57 3.84
C PRO A 179 -20.38 -8.39 2.54
N ASP A 180 -20.76 -7.74 1.43
CA ASP A 180 -20.84 -8.31 0.08
C ASP A 180 -19.47 -8.45 -0.63
N GLN A 181 -18.38 -8.28 0.14
CA GLN A 181 -16.99 -8.28 -0.30
C GLN A 181 -16.60 -7.13 -1.23
N THR A 182 -17.48 -6.18 -1.54
CA THR A 182 -17.10 -4.99 -2.31
C THR A 182 -16.27 -4.04 -1.45
N TRP A 183 -15.55 -3.12 -2.08
CA TRP A 183 -14.78 -2.09 -1.38
C TRP A 183 -15.38 -0.72 -1.63
N GLN A 184 -15.48 0.09 -0.58
CA GLN A 184 -16.10 1.40 -0.62
C GLN A 184 -15.24 2.43 0.10
N GLU A 185 -15.04 3.60 -0.51
CA GLU A 185 -14.45 4.75 0.18
C GLU A 185 -15.39 5.20 1.31
N VAL A 186 -14.84 5.37 2.51
CA VAL A 186 -15.58 5.86 3.68
C VAL A 186 -14.92 7.13 4.20
N PHE A 187 -15.73 8.03 4.76
CA PHE A 187 -15.26 9.32 5.26
C PHE A 187 -15.17 9.37 6.78
N ASN A 188 -15.83 8.43 7.47
CA ASN A 188 -15.73 8.29 8.91
C ASN A 188 -14.52 7.41 9.26
N PRO A 189 -13.47 7.93 9.93
CA PRO A 189 -12.29 7.16 10.29
C PRO A 189 -12.60 5.95 11.19
N GLU A 190 -13.66 6.00 12.00
CA GLU A 190 -14.04 4.88 12.87
C GLU A 190 -14.43 3.62 12.08
N GLU A 191 -14.97 3.76 10.86
CA GLU A 191 -15.32 2.62 10.01
C GLU A 191 -14.08 1.87 9.50
N ALA A 192 -12.93 2.56 9.45
CA ALA A 192 -11.66 2.02 9.02
C ALA A 192 -10.85 1.38 10.15
N LYS A 193 -11.21 1.57 11.42
CA LYS A 193 -10.55 0.95 12.60
C LYS A 193 -10.93 -0.54 12.73
N ARG A 194 -10.68 -1.32 11.69
CA ARG A 194 -10.99 -2.74 11.61
C ARG A 194 -9.74 -3.56 11.92
N PRO A 195 -9.84 -4.60 12.77
CA PRO A 195 -8.67 -5.40 13.14
C PRO A 195 -8.09 -6.15 11.93
N TYR A 196 -6.78 -6.07 11.78
CA TYR A 196 -6.04 -6.86 10.80
C TYR A 196 -6.13 -8.36 11.09
N GLY A 197 -6.28 -9.19 10.06
CA GLY A 197 -6.21 -10.66 10.16
C GLY A 197 -7.41 -11.35 10.82
N LYS A 198 -8.54 -10.64 11.00
CA LYS A 198 -9.77 -11.22 11.58
C LYS A 198 -10.63 -11.99 10.61
N THR A 199 -10.61 -11.67 9.31
CA THR A 199 -11.22 -12.56 8.32
C THR A 199 -10.36 -13.83 8.33
N ARG A 200 -10.88 -14.96 8.78
CA ARG A 200 -10.17 -16.25 8.67
C ARG A 200 -10.49 -16.81 7.30
N ARG A 201 -9.45 -17.21 6.56
CA ARG A 201 -9.66 -18.11 5.42
C ARG A 201 -10.25 -19.42 5.93
N SER A 202 -10.93 -20.15 5.06
CA SER A 202 -11.48 -21.48 5.37
C SER A 202 -10.41 -22.49 5.80
N ASP A 203 -9.14 -22.24 5.46
CA ASP A 203 -7.97 -23.01 5.88
C ASP A 203 -7.35 -22.59 7.23
N GLY A 204 -7.92 -21.59 7.91
CA GLY A 204 -7.45 -21.10 9.21
C GLY A 204 -6.30 -20.09 9.16
N SER A 205 -5.82 -19.69 7.98
CA SER A 205 -4.86 -18.59 7.84
C SER A 205 -5.53 -17.22 8.05
N SER A 206 -4.77 -16.22 8.53
CA SER A 206 -5.27 -14.85 8.64
C SER A 206 -5.51 -14.29 7.23
N ALA A 207 -6.76 -14.04 6.89
CA ALA A 207 -7.13 -13.35 5.67
C ALA A 207 -6.97 -11.85 5.92
N GLY A 208 -5.99 -11.26 5.23
CA GLY A 208 -5.93 -9.85 4.86
C GLY A 208 -6.42 -8.77 5.83
N SER A 209 -6.78 -7.64 5.24
CA SER A 209 -7.42 -6.52 5.92
C SER A 209 -8.80 -6.26 5.30
N ASP A 210 -9.70 -5.74 6.12
CA ASP A 210 -11.02 -5.24 5.71
C ASP A 210 -11.06 -3.71 5.65
N ALA A 211 -9.92 -3.06 5.84
CA ALA A 211 -9.76 -1.61 5.73
C ALA A 211 -8.36 -1.28 5.23
N ILE A 212 -8.23 -0.17 4.52
CA ILE A 212 -6.95 0.42 4.13
C ILE A 212 -7.02 1.91 4.43
N VAL A 213 -5.95 2.42 5.03
CA VAL A 213 -5.69 3.84 5.19
C VAL A 213 -4.79 4.29 4.05
N LEU A 214 -5.11 5.44 3.47
CA LEU A 214 -4.30 6.08 2.45
C LEU A 214 -3.91 7.49 2.92
N LEU A 215 -2.63 7.79 2.85
CA LEU A 215 -2.09 9.13 3.02
C LEU A 215 -1.52 9.60 1.68
N GLU A 216 -1.92 10.79 1.26
CA GLU A 216 -1.52 11.33 -0.02
C GLU A 216 -1.07 12.79 0.12
N ARG A 217 0.02 13.13 -0.55
CA ARG A 217 0.42 14.51 -0.83
C ARG A 217 0.67 14.67 -2.32
N GLY A 218 0.32 15.84 -2.86
CA GLY A 218 0.52 16.20 -4.27
C GLY A 218 -0.76 16.21 -5.09
N ASN A 219 -1.89 15.77 -4.52
CA ASN A 219 -3.22 15.82 -5.14
C ASN A 219 -3.27 15.19 -6.53
N LEU A 220 -2.69 14.00 -6.67
CA LEU A 220 -2.72 13.26 -7.93
C LEU A 220 -4.04 12.47 -8.06
N LEU A 221 -4.63 12.03 -6.95
CA LEU A 221 -5.91 11.32 -6.89
C LEU A 221 -7.11 12.25 -6.60
#